data_AF-A0A212F2S8-F1
#
_entry.id   AF-A0A212F2S8-F1
#
_cell.length_a   1.000
_cell.length_b   1.000
_cell.length_c   1.000
_cell.angle_alpha   90.00
_cell.angle_beta   90.00
_cell.angle_gamma   90.00
#
_symmetry.space_group_name_H-M   'P 1'
#
loop_
_entity.id
_entity.type
_entity.pdbx_description
1 polymer ?
#
loop_
_entity_poly.entity_id
_entity_poly.type
_entity_poly.pdbx_seq_one_letter_code
_entity_poly.pdbx_strand_id
1 'polypeptide(L)'
;MKPTIDVDSLRTEHESDEQWEVRRSFMMEHKDNFEESELITLAQLFTNIEFLGCRYPQQTMKRIAKLAEKVSAQYKKTRENKLKRTFVQASDAAEQKAKRSFK
;
A
#
# COMPACT_ATOMS: atom_id res chain seq x y z
N MET A 1 1.87 -27.54 15.85
CA MET A 1 1.31 -26.96 14.60
C MET A 1 0.94 -25.53 14.93
N LYS A 2 1.47 -24.54 14.19
CA LYS A 2 0.95 -23.18 14.31
C LYS A 2 -0.48 -23.16 13.77
N PRO A 3 -1.44 -22.49 14.44
CA PRO A 3 -2.78 -22.34 13.91
C PRO A 3 -2.71 -21.62 12.56
N THR A 4 -3.48 -22.10 11.59
CA THR A 4 -3.56 -21.48 10.27
C THR A 4 -4.33 -20.18 10.39
N ILE A 5 -3.66 -19.04 10.16
CA ILE A 5 -4.29 -17.71 10.20
C ILE A 5 -5.25 -17.58 9.02
N ASP A 6 -6.53 -17.34 9.31
CA ASP A 6 -7.53 -17.00 8.30
C ASP A 6 -7.47 -15.50 7.98
N VAL A 7 -6.68 -15.15 6.98
CA VAL A 7 -6.45 -13.75 6.60
C VAL A 7 -7.75 -13.05 6.19
N ASP A 8 -8.65 -13.73 5.49
CA ASP A 8 -9.87 -13.11 4.97
C ASP A 8 -10.84 -12.68 6.09
N SER A 9 -10.81 -13.37 7.22
CA SER A 9 -11.57 -13.00 8.43
C SER A 9 -11.08 -11.70 9.10
N LEU A 10 -9.85 -11.26 8.80
CA LEU A 10 -9.24 -10.08 9.44
C LEU A 10 -9.59 -8.76 8.77
N ARG A 11 -10.40 -8.78 7.70
CA ARG A 11 -10.86 -7.59 6.99
C ARG A 11 -11.78 -6.75 7.88
N THR A 12 -11.61 -5.43 7.83
CA THR A 12 -12.46 -4.46 8.54
C THR A 12 -13.42 -3.76 7.57
N GLU A 13 -14.54 -3.27 8.08
CA GLU A 13 -15.55 -2.56 7.28
C GLU A 13 -15.09 -1.15 6.83
N HIS A 14 -14.16 -0.54 7.55
CA HIS A 14 -13.75 0.85 7.33
C HIS A 14 -12.55 1.00 6.38
N GLU A 15 -11.93 -0.09 5.94
CA GLU A 15 -10.84 -0.05 4.96
C GLU A 15 -11.37 -0.14 3.52
N SER A 16 -10.81 0.69 2.63
CA SER A 16 -11.11 0.61 1.20
C SER A 16 -10.63 -0.71 0.58
N ASP A 17 -11.23 -1.14 -0.53
CA ASP A 17 -10.82 -2.36 -1.24
C ASP A 17 -9.32 -2.35 -1.61
N GLU A 18 -8.79 -1.20 -2.03
CA GLU A 18 -7.37 -1.06 -2.40
C GLU A 18 -6.45 -1.22 -1.19
N GLN A 19 -6.81 -0.61 -0.05
CA GLN A 19 -6.07 -0.78 1.20
C GLN A 19 -6.10 -2.23 1.67
N TRP A 20 -7.28 -2.87 1.59
CA TRP A 20 -7.44 -4.27 1.96
C TRP A 20 -6.59 -5.19 1.09
N GLU A 21 -6.62 -5.02 -0.24
CA GLU A 21 -5.83 -5.85 -1.17
C GLU A 21 -4.33 -5.81 -0.85
N VAL A 22 -3.81 -4.61 -0.53
CA VAL A 22 -2.41 -4.42 -0.14
C VAL A 22 -2.11 -5.03 1.23
N ARG A 23 -2.99 -4.82 2.22
CA ARG A 23 -2.86 -5.39 3.57
C ARG A 23 -2.88 -6.90 3.54
N ARG A 24 -3.85 -7.48 2.82
CA ARG A 24 -4.03 -8.92 2.61
C ARG A 24 -2.81 -9.53 1.94
N SER A 25 -2.27 -8.90 0.89
CA SER A 25 -1.07 -9.38 0.21
C SER A 25 0.14 -9.42 1.15
N PHE A 26 0.29 -8.42 2.01
CA PHE A 26 1.31 -8.42 3.06
C PHE A 26 1.12 -9.56 4.05
N MET A 27 -0.12 -9.77 4.53
CA MET A 27 -0.42 -10.85 5.46
C MET A 27 -0.17 -12.23 4.84
N MET A 28 -0.59 -12.46 3.59
CA MET A 28 -0.43 -13.74 2.90
C MET A 28 1.03 -14.11 2.66
N GLU A 29 1.91 -13.15 2.36
CA GLU A 29 3.35 -13.39 2.19
C GLU A 29 4.04 -13.78 3.51
N HIS A 30 3.50 -13.31 4.65
CA HIS A 30 4.18 -13.39 5.94
C HIS A 30 3.47 -14.25 6.99
N LYS A 31 2.30 -14.83 6.67
CA LYS A 31 1.46 -15.58 7.62
C LYS A 31 2.14 -16.77 8.29
N ASP A 32 3.11 -17.39 7.62
CA ASP A 32 3.84 -18.54 8.16
C ASP A 32 5.04 -18.13 9.04
N ASN A 33 5.45 -16.86 8.96
CA ASN A 33 6.63 -16.33 9.63
C ASN A 33 6.33 -15.69 10.99
N PHE A 34 5.09 -15.26 11.24
CA PHE A 34 4.69 -14.51 12.43
C PHE A 34 3.46 -15.13 13.09
N GLU A 35 3.30 -14.85 14.39
CA GLU A 35 2.04 -15.11 15.08
C GLU A 35 0.98 -14.08 14.64
N GLU A 36 -0.31 -14.44 14.77
CA GLU A 36 -1.43 -13.64 14.25
C GLU A 36 -1.39 -12.18 14.70
N SER A 37 -1.21 -11.92 15.99
CA SER A 37 -1.20 -10.57 16.55
C SER A 37 -0.03 -9.72 16.01
N GLU A 38 1.14 -10.33 15.85
CA GLU A 38 2.32 -9.67 15.28
C GLU A 38 2.10 -9.38 13.79
N LEU A 39 1.54 -10.34 13.04
CA LEU A 39 1.23 -10.18 11.63
C LEU A 39 0.25 -9.04 11.39
N ILE A 40 -0.84 -8.99 12.17
CA ILE A 40 -1.85 -7.92 12.12
C ILE A 40 -1.19 -6.57 12.37
N THR A 41 -0.34 -6.49 13.39
CA THR A 41 0.34 -5.24 13.75
C THR A 41 1.27 -4.77 12.64
N LEU A 42 2.10 -5.67 12.09
CA LEU A 42 3.03 -5.34 11.01
C LEU A 42 2.30 -4.91 9.73
N ALA A 43 1.21 -5.61 9.38
CA ALA A 43 0.38 -5.27 8.23
C ALA A 43 -0.29 -3.90 8.39
N GLN A 44 -0.77 -3.57 9.60
CA GLN A 44 -1.37 -2.26 9.89
C GLN A 44 -0.32 -1.13 9.85
N LEU A 45 0.88 -1.37 10.39
CA LEU A 45 1.97 -0.39 10.31
C LEU A 45 2.32 -0.11 8.84
N PHE A 46 2.42 -1.15 8.02
CA PHE A 46 2.68 -1.03 6.60
C PHE A 46 1.61 -0.19 5.90
N THR A 47 0.33 -0.49 6.07
CA THR A 47 -0.75 0.28 5.43
C THR A 47 -0.83 1.72 5.93
N ASN A 48 -0.60 1.96 7.22
CA ASN A 48 -0.55 3.32 7.77
C ASN A 48 0.59 4.15 7.16
N ILE A 49 1.75 3.53 6.92
CA ILE A 49 2.88 4.21 6.27
C ILE A 49 2.53 4.54 4.81
N GLU A 50 1.99 3.58 4.05
CA GLU A 50 1.74 3.73 2.61
C GLU A 50 0.53 4.62 2.29
N PHE A 51 -0.57 4.50 3.03
CA PHE A 51 -1.82 5.18 2.71
C PHE A 51 -2.09 6.42 3.56
N LEU A 52 -1.65 6.43 4.82
CA LEU A 52 -1.88 7.55 5.74
C LEU A 52 -0.64 8.43 5.92
N GLY A 53 0.50 8.04 5.34
CA GLY A 53 1.74 8.79 5.45
C GLY A 53 2.35 8.78 6.87
N CYS A 54 1.94 7.85 7.72
CA CYS A 54 2.44 7.76 9.10
C CYS A 54 3.96 7.54 9.13
N ARG A 55 4.59 7.95 10.24
CA ARG A 55 6.01 7.75 10.51
C ARG A 55 6.17 7.13 11.89
N TYR A 56 7.05 6.15 11.97
CA TYR A 56 7.39 5.41 13.18
C TYR A 56 8.89 5.51 13.44
N PRO A 57 9.39 5.06 14.60
CA PRO A 57 10.83 5.02 14.86
C PRO A 57 11.62 4.36 13.73
N GLN A 58 12.84 4.84 13.50
CA GLN A 58 13.64 4.47 12.33
C GLN A 58 13.85 2.95 12.20
N GLN A 59 13.99 2.24 13.31
CA GLN A 59 14.13 0.78 13.33
C GLN A 59 12.87 0.09 12.78
N THR A 60 11.68 0.54 13.19
CA THR A 60 10.40 0.05 12.68
C THR A 60 10.24 0.33 11.20
N MET A 61 10.58 1.56 10.76
CA MET A 61 10.51 1.92 9.34
C MET A 61 11.38 0.99 8.48
N LYS A 62 12.63 0.73 8.91
CA LYS A 62 13.54 -0.18 8.22
C LYS A 62 13.01 -1.62 8.18
N ARG A 63 12.45 -2.10 9.30
CA ARG A 63 11.86 -3.44 9.39
C ARG A 63 10.68 -3.60 8.43
N ILE A 64 9.75 -2.65 8.42
CA ILE A 64 8.60 -2.67 7.52
C ILE A 64 9.03 -2.58 6.06
N ALA A 65 9.98 -1.68 5.73
CA ALA A 65 10.49 -1.56 4.37
C ALA A 65 11.04 -2.89 3.84
N LYS A 66 11.84 -3.60 4.65
CA LYS A 66 12.38 -4.92 4.29
C LYS A 66 11.28 -5.97 4.07
N LEU A 67 10.27 -6.01 4.93
CA LEU A 67 9.15 -6.95 4.79
C LEU A 67 8.26 -6.61 3.57
N ALA A 68 8.16 -5.33 3.22
CA ALA A 68 7.36 -4.84 2.12
C ALA A 68 8.03 -4.97 0.74
N GLU A 69 9.32 -5.32 0.64
CA GLU A 69 10.02 -5.41 -0.66
C GLU A 69 9.30 -6.36 -1.63
N LYS A 70 8.91 -7.55 -1.17
CA LYS A 70 8.21 -8.55 -1.99
C LYS A 70 6.79 -8.14 -2.35
N VAL A 71 6.08 -7.53 -1.41
CA VAL A 71 4.67 -7.10 -1.55
C VAL A 71 4.57 -5.89 -2.47
N SER A 72 5.46 -4.90 -2.27
CA SER A 72 5.49 -3.66 -3.04
C SER A 72 5.83 -3.88 -4.51
N ALA A 73 6.64 -4.91 -4.83
CA ALA A 73 6.96 -5.25 -6.21
C ALA A 73 5.72 -5.71 -6.98
N GLN A 74 4.83 -6.49 -6.35
CA GLN A 74 3.58 -6.92 -6.96
C GLN A 74 2.58 -5.75 -7.07
N TYR A 75 2.44 -4.96 -6.01
CA TYR A 75 1.53 -3.80 -5.99
C TYR A 75 1.94 -2.69 -6.97
N LYS A 76 3.24 -2.41 -7.12
CA LYS A 76 3.73 -1.43 -8.10
C LYS A 76 3.42 -1.89 -9.53
N LYS A 77 3.64 -3.17 -9.86
CA LYS A 77 3.31 -3.74 -11.17
C LYS A 77 1.82 -3.61 -11.53
N THR A 78 0.93 -3.85 -10.57
CA THR A 78 -0.52 -3.70 -10.82
C THR A 78 -0.94 -2.24 -11.01
N ARG A 79 -0.23 -1.28 -10.41
CA ARG A 79 -0.45 0.16 -10.60
C ARG A 79 0.28 0.78 -11.80
N GLU A 80 1.32 0.16 -12.34
CA GLU A 80 1.98 0.64 -13.56
C GLU A 80 1.02 0.72 -14.76
N ASN A 81 0.08 -0.22 -14.84
CA ASN A 81 -0.94 -0.25 -15.89
C ASN A 81 -2.21 0.53 -15.55
N LYS A 82 -2.36 1.08 -14.34
CA LYS A 82 -3.51 1.93 -13.99
C LYS A 82 -3.30 3.33 -14.55
N LEU A 83 -4.36 3.89 -15.16
CA LEU A 83 -4.35 5.27 -15.66
C LEU A 83 -3.99 6.23 -14.53
N LYS A 84 -2.79 6.82 -14.58
CA LYS A 84 -2.38 7.85 -13.63
C LYS A 84 -3.23 9.08 -13.93
N ARG A 85 -4.31 9.29 -13.15
CA ARG A 85 -5.04 10.55 -13.14
C ARG A 85 -4.09 11.61 -12.60
N THR A 86 -3.39 12.29 -13.50
CA THR A 86 -2.63 13.50 -13.15
C THR A 86 -3.63 14.56 -12.74
N PHE A 87 -3.74 14.79 -11.44
CA PHE A 87 -4.36 15.99 -10.92
C PHE A 87 -3.41 17.15 -11.22
N VAL A 88 -3.84 18.03 -12.11
CA VAL A 88 -3.15 19.27 -12.44
C VAL A 88 -4.01 20.43 -11.97
N GLN A 89 -3.38 21.52 -11.55
CA GLN A 89 -4.10 22.73 -11.24
C GLN A 89 -4.74 23.26 -12.53
N ALA A 90 -5.94 23.86 -12.43
CA ALA A 90 -6.66 24.35 -13.60
C ALA A 90 -5.84 25.38 -14.41
N SER A 91 -5.03 26.19 -13.73
CA SER A 91 -4.06 27.11 -14.34
C SER A 91 -3.06 26.38 -15.22
N ASP A 92 -2.47 25.30 -14.71
CA ASP A 92 -1.39 24.58 -15.36
C ASP A 92 -1.94 23.81 -16.58
N ALA A 93 -3.15 23.26 -16.46
CA ALA A 93 -3.86 22.65 -17.56
C ALA A 93 -4.19 23.66 -18.67
N ALA A 94 -4.67 24.86 -18.30
CA ALA A 94 -4.99 25.93 -19.24
C ALA A 94 -3.72 26.45 -19.94
N GLU A 95 -2.63 26.63 -19.20
CA GLU A 95 -1.34 27.07 -19.73
C GLU A 95 -0.74 26.04 -20.71
N GLN A 96 -0.80 24.74 -20.38
CA GLN A 96 -0.38 23.68 -21.30
C GLN A 96 -1.22 23.63 -22.58
N LYS A 97 -2.53 23.86 -22.48
CA LYS A 97 -3.43 23.93 -23.65
C LYS A 97 -3.08 25.12 -24.54
N ALA A 98 -2.84 26.29 -23.95
CA ALA A 98 -2.41 27.48 -24.67
C ALA A 98 -1.08 27.22 -25.41
N LYS A 99 -0.05 26.73 -24.70
CA LYS A 99 1.27 26.42 -25.29
C LYS A 99 1.22 25.41 -26.44
N ARG A 100 0.29 24.45 -26.42
CA ARG A 100 0.10 23.49 -27.53
C ARG A 100 -0.55 24.09 -28.78
N SER A 101 -1.32 25.17 -28.63
CA SER A 101 -2.05 25.77 -29.73
C SER A 101 -1.23 26.78 -30.55
N PHE A 102 -0.03 27.14 -30.06
CA PHE A 102 0.91 28.08 -30.69
C PHE A 102 2.08 27.37 -31.42
N LYS A 103 1.93 26.08 -31.76
CA LYS A 103 2.91 25.34 -32.56
C LYS A 103 2.29 24.89 -33.88
#